data_AF-A0A6I3CCB6-F1
#
_entry.id   AF-A0A6I3CCB6-F1
#
_cell.length_a   1.000
_cell.length_b   1.000
_cell.length_c   1.000
_cell.angle_alpha   90.00
_cell.angle_beta   90.00
_cell.angle_gamma   90.00
#
_symmetry.space_group_name_H-M   'P 1'
#
loop_
_entity.id
_entity.type
_entity.pdbx_description
1 polymer ?
#
loop_
_entity_poly.entity_id
_entity_poly.type
_entity_poly.pdbx_seq_one_letter_code
_entity_poly.pdbx_strand_id
1 'polypeptide(L)' 'MLISLGLPTDRLPAHPELATAAAITTVSQSAEAAGFHAVFVTDHPFPSAKWLSRGGHHSLDPFVA' A
#
# COMPACT_ATOMS: atom_id res chain seq x y z
N MET A 1 15.75 -6.43 15.18
CA MET A 1 15.55 -6.08 13.76
C MET A 1 14.19 -5.41 13.66
N LEU A 2 14.11 -4.20 13.11
CA LEU A 2 12.83 -3.51 12.90
C LEU A 2 12.28 -3.94 11.53
N ILE A 3 10.99 -4.27 11.47
CA ILE A 3 10.33 -4.75 10.25
C ILE A 3 9.06 -3.92 10.04
N SER A 4 8.88 -3.39 8.84
CA SER A 4 7.69 -2.65 8.41
C SER A 4 6.86 -3.43 7.41
N LEU A 5 5.54 -3.30 7.47
CA LEU A 5 4.60 -3.95 6.56
C LEU A 5 3.96 -2.91 5.62
N GLY A 6 4.04 -3.16 4.31
CA GLY A 6 3.28 -2.39 3.31
C GLY A 6 1.82 -2.81 3.32
N LEU A 7 0.91 -1.86 3.49
CA LEU A 7 -0.54 -2.11 3.42
C LEU A 7 -0.95 -2.38 1.96
N PRO A 8 -1.91 -3.30 1.70
CA PRO A 8 -2.29 -3.79 0.37
C PRO A 8 -3.14 -2.78 -0.43
N THR A 9 -2.71 -1.52 -0.45
CA THR A 9 -3.35 -0.38 -1.12
C THR A 9 -3.03 -0.31 -2.62
N ASP A 10 -2.21 -1.21 -3.14
CA ASP A 10 -1.87 -1.40 -4.55
C ASP A 10 -2.83 -2.37 -5.27
N ARG A 11 -3.65 -3.12 -4.52
CA ARG A 11 -4.58 -4.14 -5.05
C ARG A 11 -6.03 -3.67 -5.12
N LEU A 12 -6.26 -2.37 -5.16
CA LEU A 12 -7.59 -1.75 -5.13
C LEU A 12 -8.61 -2.33 -6.12
N PRO A 13 -8.26 -2.67 -7.38
CA PRO A 13 -9.24 -3.26 -8.29
C PRO A 13 -9.75 -4.62 -7.84
N ALA A 14 -8.91 -5.40 -7.15
CA ALA A 14 -9.25 -6.73 -6.66
C ALA A 14 -9.88 -6.69 -5.26
N HIS A 15 -9.50 -5.71 -4.44
CA HIS A 15 -9.87 -5.60 -3.02
C HIS A 15 -10.17 -4.15 -2.62
N PRO A 16 -11.21 -3.52 -3.17
CA PRO A 16 -11.54 -2.13 -2.87
C PRO A 16 -11.91 -1.90 -1.38
N GLU A 17 -12.38 -2.94 -0.68
CA GLU A 17 -12.68 -2.91 0.75
C GLU A 17 -11.46 -2.58 1.62
N LEU A 18 -10.26 -2.92 1.15
CA LEU A 18 -8.99 -2.65 1.84
C LEU A 18 -8.56 -1.17 1.73
N ALA A 19 -9.24 -0.38 0.90
CA ALA A 19 -8.99 1.05 0.66
C ALA A 19 -9.70 1.98 1.66
N THR A 20 -10.36 1.42 2.68
CA THR A 20 -11.15 2.20 3.63
C THR A 20 -10.34 2.52 4.88
N ALA A 21 -10.63 3.64 5.54
CA ALA A 21 -10.01 3.99 6.81
C ALA A 21 -10.22 2.90 7.88
N ALA A 22 -11.39 2.24 7.87
CA ALA A 22 -11.69 1.13 8.75
C ALA A 22 -10.78 -0.08 8.49
N ALA A 23 -10.61 -0.49 7.23
CA ALA A 23 -9.73 -1.59 6.87
C ALA A 23 -8.26 -1.27 7.19
N ILE A 24 -7.80 -0.05 6.89
CA ILE A 24 -6.45 0.42 7.25
C ILE A 24 -6.23 0.28 8.76
N THR A 25 -7.21 0.69 9.58
CA THR A 25 -7.13 0.57 11.04
C THR A 25 -7.02 -0.89 11.49
N THR A 26 -7.91 -1.75 11.00
CA THR A 26 -7.94 -3.18 11.35
C THR A 26 -6.64 -3.89 10.97
N VAL A 27 -6.11 -3.64 9.78
CA VAL A 27 -4.86 -4.25 9.32
C VAL A 27 -3.67 -3.72 10.12
N SER A 28 -3.64 -2.43 10.45
CA SER A 28 -2.58 -1.83 11.25
C SER A 28 -2.50 -2.44 12.65
N GLN A 29 -3.66 -2.58 13.32
CA GLN A 29 -3.74 -3.24 14.64
C GLN A 29 -3.32 -4.71 14.58
N SER A 30 -3.73 -5.41 13.52
CA SER A 30 -3.32 -6.81 13.29
C SER A 30 -1.81 -6.93 13.06
N ALA A 31 -1.21 -5.98 12.34
CA ALA A 31 0.22 -5.95 12.07
C ALA A 31 1.03 -5.69 13.35
N GLU A 32 0.61 -4.75 14.19
CA GLU A 32 1.20 -4.51 15.50
C GLU A 32 1.14 -5.76 16.38
N ALA A 33 -0.04 -6.40 16.47
CA ALA A 33 -0.22 -7.64 17.22
C ALA A 33 0.65 -8.81 16.69
N ALA A 34 0.99 -8.80 15.39
CA ALA A 34 1.87 -9.76 14.76
C ALA A 34 3.37 -9.44 14.92
N GLY A 35 3.73 -8.32 15.58
CA GLY A 35 5.12 -7.93 15.84
C GLY A 35 5.78 -7.08 14.76
N PHE A 36 5.00 -6.54 13.82
CA PHE A 36 5.50 -5.50 12.92
C PHE A 36 5.66 -4.18 13.69
N HIS A 37 6.72 -3.43 13.36
CA HIS A 37 7.08 -2.22 14.09
C HIS A 37 6.51 -0.96 13.43
N ALA A 38 6.07 -1.06 12.18
CA ALA A 38 5.46 0.01 11.43
C ALA A 38 4.61 -0.56 10.29
N VAL A 39 3.64 0.23 9.84
CA VAL A 39 2.93 0.03 8.58
C VAL A 39 3.11 1.26 7.69
N PHE A 40 3.05 1.07 6.38
CA PHE A 40 3.11 2.17 5.41
C PHE A 40 2.16 1.89 4.23
N VAL A 41 1.70 2.95 3.59
CA VAL A 41 1.06 2.90 2.26
C VAL A 41 2.11 3.22 1.19
N THR A 42 1.79 3.00 -0.08
CA THR A 42 2.72 3.26 -1.20
C THR A 42 3.44 4.60 -1.05
N ASP A 43 4.76 4.57 -1.24
CA ASP A 43 5.59 5.77 -1.22
C ASP A 43 5.19 6.67 -2.39
N HIS A 44 5.06 7.96 -2.12
CA HIS A 44 4.51 8.94 -3.06
C HIS A 44 5.45 9.13 -4.26
N PRO A 45 4.92 9.43 -5.46
CA PRO A 45 3.54 9.84 -5.76
C PRO A 45 2.60 8.69 -6.16
N PHE A 46 1.32 8.81 -5.75
CA PHE A 46 0.25 7.92 -6.24
C PHE A 46 0.16 8.01 -7.77
N PRO A 47 0.25 6.89 -8.49
CA PRO A 47 0.29 6.91 -9.95
C PRO A 47 -1.00 7.46 -10.54
N SER A 48 -0.87 8.34 -11.54
CA SER A 48 -2.04 8.85 -12.25
C SER A 48 -2.79 7.73 -12.97
N ALA A 49 -4.11 7.88 -13.12
CA ALA A 49 -4.93 6.92 -13.89
C ALA A 49 -4.40 6.74 -15.33
N LYS A 50 -3.84 7.79 -15.93
CA LYS A 50 -3.21 7.74 -17.26
C LYS A 50 -2.01 6.78 -17.31
N TRP A 51 -1.18 6.76 -16.27
CA TRP A 51 -0.04 5.83 -16.17
C TRP A 51 -0.50 4.38 -16.06
N LEU A 52 -1.42 4.11 -15.14
CA LEU A 52 -1.97 2.77 -14.94
C LEU A 52 -2.64 2.24 -16.22
N SER A 53 -3.39 3.09 -16.94
CA SER A 53 -4.05 2.71 -18.20
C SER A 53 -3.11 2.30 -19.33
N ARG A 54 -1.81 2.60 -19.21
CA ARG A 54 -0.77 2.29 -20.22
C ARG A 54 0.18 1.17 -19.77
N GLY A 55 -0.22 0.38 -18.77
CA GLY A 55 0.58 -0.72 -18.23
C GLY A 55 1.53 -0.33 -17.11
N GLY A 56 1.37 0.87 -16.55
CA GLY A 56 2.10 1.31 -15.36
C GLY A 56 1.74 0.52 -14.10
N HIS A 57 2.67 0.42 -13.14
CA HIS A 57 2.46 -0.26 -11.86
C HIS A 57 2.14 0.71 -10.72
N HIS A 58 1.57 0.15 -9.64
CA HIS A 58 1.18 0.88 -8.43
C HIS A 58 2.36 1.21 -7.49
N SER A 59 3.52 0.59 -7.70
CA SER A 59 4.73 0.81 -6.89
C SER A 59 5.60 1.96 -7.41
N LEU A 60 6.47 2.49 -6.55
CA LEU A 60 7.59 3.33 -6.96
C LEU A 60 8.50 2.54 -7.92
N ASP A 61 8.85 3.11 -9.07
CA ASP A 61 9.90 2.55 -9.92
C ASP A 61 11.25 2.98 -9.32
N PRO A 62 12.10 2.05 -8.83
CA PRO A 62 13.37 2.42 -8.21
C PRO A 62 14.35 3.09 -9.20
N PHE A 63 14.05 3.09 -10.50
CA PHE A 63 14.89 3.69 -11.54
C PHE A 63 14.32 4.97 -12.15
N VAL A 64 13.16 5.44 -11.71
CA VAL A 64 12.53 6.67 -12.23
C VAL A 64 12.08 7.53 -11.06
N ALA A 65 12.82 8.62 -10.82
CA ALA A 65 12.51 9.68 -9.86
C ALA A 65 11.71 10.81 -10.53
#